data_AF-A0A3D0CV34-F1
#
_entry.id   AF-A0A3D0CV34-F1
#
_cell.length_a   1.000
_cell.length_b   1.000
_cell.length_c   1.000
_cell.angle_alpha   90.00
_cell.angle_beta   90.00
_cell.angle_gamma   90.00
#
_symmetry.space_group_name_H-M   'P 1'
#
loop_
_entity.id
_entity.type
_entity.pdbx_description
1 polymer ?
#
loop_
_entity_poly.entity_id
_entity_poly.type
_entity_poly.pdbx_seq_one_letter_code
_entity_poly.pdbx_strand_id
1 'polypeptide(L)' 'TILVFDLGGGTFDVSLLNVGEGVVEVQSTAGDTFLGGDDWDQRLVDYIADEFKKDQGIDLRNDRQALQR' A
#
# COMPACT_ATOMS: atom_id res chain seq x y z
N THR A 1 6.69 -26.40 -1.07
CA THR A 1 5.99 -25.24 -1.66
C THR A 1 5.88 -24.13 -0.63
N ILE A 2 6.23 -22.90 -1.02
CA ILE A 2 6.20 -21.67 -0.22
C ILE A 2 5.38 -20.63 -0.98
N LEU A 3 4.57 -19.84 -0.26
CA LEU A 3 3.96 -18.63 -0.81
C LEU A 3 4.79 -17.43 -0.35
N VAL A 4 5.26 -16.63 -1.29
CA VAL A 4 5.83 -15.31 -1.01
C VAL A 4 4.72 -14.29 -1.20
N PHE A 5 4.52 -13.46 -0.18
CA PHE A 5 3.58 -12.35 -0.17
C PHE A 5 4.39 -11.08 0.01
N ASP A 6 4.30 -10.16 -0.95
CA ASP A 6 4.97 -8.87 -0.92
C ASP A 6 3.93 -7.76 -1.07
N LEU A 7 3.80 -6.92 -0.05
CA LEU A 7 2.93 -5.75 -0.05
C LEU A 7 3.79 -4.53 0.21
N GLY A 8 4.17 -3.86 -0.88
CA GLY A 8 5.01 -2.68 -0.87
C GLY A 8 4.22 -1.38 -0.74
N GLY A 9 4.86 -0.26 -1.06
CA GLY A 9 4.23 1.06 -1.05
C GLY A 9 3.18 1.25 -2.16
N GLY A 10 3.44 0.76 -3.37
CA GLY A 10 2.50 0.94 -4.50
C GLY A 10 2.11 -0.34 -5.24
N THR A 11 2.68 -1.48 -4.86
CA THR A 11 2.42 -2.76 -5.53
C THR A 11 2.21 -3.88 -4.52
N PHE A 12 1.41 -4.85 -4.94
CA PHE A 12 1.12 -6.06 -4.21
C PHE A 12 1.40 -7.26 -5.11
N ASP A 13 2.30 -8.14 -4.69
CA ASP A 13 2.73 -9.30 -5.47
C ASP A 13 2.69 -10.57 -4.63
N VAL A 14 2.31 -11.67 -5.27
CA VAL A 14 2.25 -13.01 -4.66
C VAL A 14 2.88 -14.03 -5.60
N SER A 15 3.76 -14.87 -5.07
CA SER A 15 4.41 -15.93 -5.83
C SER A 15 4.35 -17.28 -5.11
N LEU A 16 4.04 -18.34 -5.85
CA LEU A 16 4.16 -19.72 -5.39
C LEU A 16 5.53 -20.27 -5.81
N LEU A 17 6.33 -20.66 -4.84
CA LEU A 17 7.66 -21.21 -5.03
C LEU A 17 7.71 -22.68 -4.64
N ASN A 18 8.41 -23.49 -5.40
CA ASN A 18 8.85 -24.81 -4.96
C ASN A 18 10.33 -24.75 -4.57
N VAL A 19 10.67 -25.28 -3.40
CA VAL A 19 12.04 -25.24 -2.88
C VAL A 19 12.46 -26.66 -2.54
N GLY A 20 13.52 -27.14 -3.18
CA GLY A 20 14.02 -28.50 -3.02
C GLY A 20 15.37 -28.69 -3.69
N GLU A 21 16.21 -29.60 -3.17
CA GLU A 21 17.52 -29.95 -3.74
C GLU A 21 18.46 -28.76 -4.01
N GLY A 22 18.31 -27.68 -3.23
CA GLY A 22 19.09 -26.44 -3.39
C GLY A 22 18.62 -25.53 -4.52
N VAL A 23 17.48 -25.83 -5.15
CA VAL A 23 16.86 -25.03 -6.21
C VAL A 23 15.57 -24.38 -5.71
N VAL A 24 15.30 -23.17 -6.21
CA VAL A 24 14.03 -22.45 -6.05
C VAL A 24 13.40 -22.29 -7.42
N GLU A 25 12.20 -22.82 -7.60
CA GLU A 25 11.43 -22.75 -8.83
C GLU A 25 10.17 -21.92 -8.63
N VAL A 26 9.93 -20.93 -9.49
CA VAL A 26 8.70 -20.13 -9.48
C VAL A 26 7.63 -20.89 -10.26
N GLN A 27 6.57 -21.29 -9.57
CA GLN A 27 5.44 -22.00 -10.19
C GLN A 27 4.44 -21.02 -10.82
N SER A 28 4.19 -19.89 -10.16
CA SER A 28 3.29 -18.85 -10.63
C SER A 28 3.50 -17.55 -9.86
N THR A 29 3.26 -16.42 -10.53
CA THR A 29 3.25 -15.09 -9.93
C THR A 29 1.99 -14.34 -10.38
N ALA A 30 1.37 -13.61 -9.45
CA ALA A 30 0.23 -12.72 -9.70
C ALA A 30 0.31 -11.53 -8.74
N GLY A 31 -0.37 -10.43 -9.07
CA GLY A 31 -0.31 -9.22 -8.26
C GLY A 31 -1.18 -8.09 -8.83
N ASP A 32 -1.14 -6.95 -8.14
CA ASP A 32 -1.72 -5.68 -8.54
C ASP A 32 -0.64 -4.58 -8.45
N THR A 33 -0.39 -3.92 -9.58
CA THR A 33 0.64 -2.87 -9.70
C THR A 33 0.18 -1.51 -9.18
N PHE A 34 -1.05 -1.40 -8.67
CA PHE A 34 -1.64 -0.17 -8.15
C PHE A 34 -2.28 -0.38 -6.77
N LEU A 35 -1.76 -1.31 -6.00
CA LEU A 35 -2.21 -1.59 -4.63
C LEU A 35 -1.01 -1.65 -3.70
N GLY A 36 -0.95 -0.79 -2.69
CA GLY A 36 0.12 -0.81 -1.70
C GLY A 36 -0.11 0.18 -0.57
N GLY A 37 0.87 0.34 0.32
CA GLY A 37 0.82 1.27 1.46
C GLY A 37 0.34 2.69 1.13
N ASP A 38 0.60 3.20 -0.07
CA ASP A 38 0.16 4.52 -0.54
C ASP A 38 -1.37 4.66 -0.51
N ASP A 39 -2.12 3.59 -0.78
CA ASP A 39 -3.58 3.60 -0.66
C ASP A 39 -4.01 3.78 0.81
N TRP A 40 -3.29 3.16 1.74
CA TRP A 40 -3.59 3.23 3.18
C TRP A 40 -3.24 4.61 3.71
N ASP A 41 -2.09 5.15 3.31
CA ASP A 41 -1.65 6.50 3.64
C ASP A 41 -2.69 7.52 3.14
N GLN A 42 -3.14 7.39 1.89
CA GLN A 42 -4.18 8.26 1.33
C GLN A 42 -5.49 8.16 2.12
N ARG A 43 -5.94 6.95 2.45
CA ARG A 43 -7.17 6.76 3.25
C ARG A 43 -7.07 7.38 4.64
N LEU A 44 -5.90 7.29 5.27
CA LEU A 44 -5.68 7.87 6.58
C LEU A 44 -5.64 9.41 6.52
N VAL A 45 -4.92 9.97 5.53
CA VAL A 45 -4.86 11.42 5.28
C VAL A 45 -6.26 11.98 5.02
N ASP A 46 -7.05 11.31 4.17
CA ASP A 46 -8.41 11.73 3.86
C ASP A 46 -9.29 11.75 5.11
N TYR A 47 -9.23 10.69 5.92
CA TYR A 47 -9.97 10.59 7.17
C TYR A 47 -9.59 11.73 8.13
N ILE A 48 -8.29 11.96 8.35
CA ILE A 48 -7.82 13.02 9.26
C ILE A 48 -8.24 14.41 8.75
N ALA A 49 -8.13 14.65 7.44
CA ALA A 49 -8.54 15.92 6.85
C ALA A 49 -10.07 16.16 6.97
N ASP A 50 -10.89 15.11 6.82
CA ASP A 50 -12.33 15.22 7.01
C ASP A 50 -12.70 15.55 8.47
N GLU A 51 -12.07 14.88 9.43
CA GLU A 51 -12.32 15.15 10.86
C GLU A 51 -11.85 16.56 11.24
N PHE A 52 -10.67 16.98 10.77
CA PHE A 52 -10.17 18.34 11.03
C PHE A 52 -11.09 19.42 10.43
N LYS A 53 -11.63 19.18 9.23
CA LYS A 53 -12.59 20.08 8.60
C LYS A 53 -13.89 20.19 9.37
N LYS A 54 -14.39 19.08 9.94
CA LYS A 54 -15.59 19.10 10.80
C LYS A 54 -15.37 19.91 12.07
N ASP A 55 -14.20 19.75 12.70
CA ASP A 55 -13.92 20.37 13.99
C ASP A 55 -13.47 21.84 13.89
N GLN A 56 -12.68 22.18 12.87
CA GLN A 56 -12.03 23.48 12.73
C GLN A 56 -12.58 24.33 11.57
N GLY A 57 -13.42 23.75 10.71
CA GLY A 57 -13.95 24.42 9.52
C GLY A 57 -12.91 24.67 8.41
N ILE A 58 -11.69 24.17 8.58
CA ILE A 58 -10.56 24.36 7.66
C ILE A 58 -10.29 23.04 6.93
N ASP A 59 -10.15 23.09 5.61
CA ASP A 59 -9.82 21.92 4.80
C ASP A 59 -8.29 21.89 4.53
N LEU A 60 -7.58 20.99 5.21
CA LEU A 60 -6.12 20.85 5.11
C LEU A 60 -5.65 20.49 3.70
N ARG A 61 -6.53 19.93 2.86
CA ARG A 61 -6.19 19.56 1.47
C ARG A 61 -5.91 20.77 0.59
N ASN A 62 -6.40 21.95 1.00
CA ASN A 62 -6.12 23.22 0.32
C ASN A 62 -4.75 23.80 0.70
N ASP A 63 -4.10 23.27 1.75
CA ASP A 63 -2.76 23.67 2.16
C ASP A 63 -1.72 22.63 1.71
N ARG A 64 -0.99 22.96 0.65
CA ARG A 64 0.06 22.11 0.08
C ARG A 64 1.21 21.83 1.06
N GLN A 65 1.48 22.69 2.05
CA GLN A 65 2.50 22.41 3.05
C GLN A 65 1.99 21.46 4.13
N ALA A 66 0.71 21.51 4.47
CA ALA A 66 0.09 20.58 5.42
C ALA A 66 0.00 19.16 4.84
N LEU A 67 -0.32 19.03 3.55
CA LEU A 67 -0.42 17.72 2.87
C LEU A 67 0.92 16.98 2.72
N GLN A 68 2.06 17.67 2.81
CA GLN A 68 3.39 17.06 2.70
C GLN A 68 3.96 16.59 4.05
N ARG A 69 3.21 16.72 5.16
CA ARG A 69 3.69 16.52 6.53
C ARG A 69 2.88 15.49 7.29
#